data_AF-A0A8J2MKR2-F1
#
_entry.id   AF-A0A8J2MKR2-F1
#
_cell.length_a   1.000
_cell.length_b   1.000
_cell.length_c   1.000
_cell.angle_alpha   90.00
_cell.angle_beta   90.00
_cell.angle_gamma   90.00
#
_symmetry.space_group_name_H-M   'P 1'
#
loop_
_entity.id
_entity.type
_entity.pdbx_description
1 polymer ?
#
loop_
_entity_poly.entity_id
_entity_poly.type
_entity_poly.pdbx_seq_one_letter_code
_entity_poly.pdbx_strand_id
1 'polypeptide(L)'
;MDKNESSTENGLVRASQIQRALTVSTSRDLAREWIQTTQIMGSIQLGIQHAVGGLASKPERDLLMQDFMTVETTNFPSEGSNHTPAHHFSEFKFKNYAPIAFRYFRDLFGIQPDDFLMSMCSAPLRELSNPGASGSIFYLTEDDEFIIKTVQHKEGEFLQTLLPGYYMNLNQNPRTLLPKFFGLYCYRCNSKNVRLVAMNNLLPSAVKLHQKYDLKGSTYKRKVTFFCN
;
A
#
# COMPACT_ATOMS: atom_id res chain seq x y z
N MET A 1 50.41 19.65 -40.16
CA MET A 1 50.58 19.20 -38.77
C MET A 1 50.49 20.44 -37.90
N ASP A 2 49.55 20.71 -37.01
CA ASP A 2 48.41 19.99 -36.44
C ASP A 2 47.47 21.06 -35.87
N LYS A 3 46.23 21.18 -36.35
CA LYS A 3 45.22 22.07 -35.70
C LYS A 3 43.78 21.54 -35.71
N ASN A 4 43.53 20.32 -36.18
CA ASN A 4 42.18 19.77 -36.27
C ASN A 4 41.83 18.63 -35.29
N GLU A 5 42.74 18.22 -34.40
CA GLU A 5 42.43 17.18 -33.39
C GLU A 5 41.94 17.73 -32.04
N SER A 6 42.31 18.97 -31.66
CA SER A 6 42.00 19.48 -30.30
C SER A 6 40.53 19.92 -30.08
N SER A 7 39.77 20.20 -31.15
CA SER A 7 38.39 20.67 -31.06
C SER A 7 37.39 19.53 -30.92
N THR A 8 37.69 18.36 -31.48
CA THR A 8 36.83 17.17 -31.43
C THR A 8 36.96 16.44 -30.09
N GLU A 9 38.18 16.37 -29.54
CA GLU A 9 38.45 15.74 -28.24
C GLU A 9 37.81 16.51 -27.08
N ASN A 10 37.86 17.85 -27.11
CA ASN A 10 37.17 18.70 -26.13
C ASN A 10 35.64 18.58 -26.17
N GLY A 11 35.05 18.32 -27.33
CA GLY A 11 33.61 18.07 -27.48
C GLY A 11 33.18 16.73 -26.88
N LEU A 12 33.99 15.68 -27.09
CA LEU A 12 33.74 14.33 -26.58
C LEU A 12 33.85 14.28 -25.04
N VAL A 13 34.87 14.95 -24.47
CA VAL A 13 35.06 15.06 -23.02
C VAL A 13 33.88 15.77 -22.37
N ARG A 14 33.38 16.87 -22.96
CA ARG A 14 32.24 17.62 -22.43
C ARG A 14 30.93 16.83 -22.49
N ALA A 15 30.70 16.09 -23.57
CA ALA A 15 29.55 15.17 -23.67
C ALA A 15 29.61 14.04 -22.63
N SER A 16 30.78 13.45 -22.39
CA SER A 16 30.96 12.40 -21.38
C SER A 16 30.73 12.88 -19.94
N GLN A 17 31.12 14.13 -19.64
CA GLN A 17 30.90 14.76 -18.33
C GLN A 17 29.42 15.09 -18.11
N ILE A 18 28.70 15.55 -19.16
CA ILE A 18 27.26 15.79 -19.12
C ILE A 18 26.51 14.47 -18.94
N GLN A 19 26.87 13.42 -19.68
CA GLN A 19 26.27 12.09 -19.54
C GLN A 19 26.47 11.53 -18.13
N ARG A 20 27.69 11.64 -17.57
CA ARG A 20 27.99 11.24 -16.18
C ARG A 20 27.20 12.07 -15.16
N ALA A 21 27.08 13.38 -15.35
CA ALA A 21 26.30 14.25 -14.47
C ALA A 21 24.81 13.89 -14.48
N LEU A 22 24.24 13.61 -15.66
CA LEU A 22 22.87 13.14 -15.84
C LEU A 22 22.64 11.76 -15.20
N THR A 23 23.56 10.81 -15.38
CA THR A 23 23.46 9.49 -14.74
C THR A 23 23.54 9.59 -13.22
N VAL A 24 24.41 10.47 -12.69
CA VAL A 24 24.54 10.70 -11.24
C VAL A 24 23.32 11.41 -10.67
N SER A 25 22.72 12.39 -11.38
CA SER A 25 21.48 13.04 -10.93
C SER A 25 20.32 12.05 -10.92
N THR A 26 20.12 11.30 -12.00
CA THR A 26 19.07 10.26 -12.06
C THR A 26 19.26 9.20 -10.99
N SER A 27 20.49 8.75 -10.71
CA SER A 27 20.76 7.77 -9.64
C SER A 27 20.47 8.32 -8.24
N ARG A 28 20.74 9.61 -7.99
CA ARG A 28 20.42 10.27 -6.72
C ARG A 28 18.92 10.47 -6.54
N ASP A 29 18.21 10.79 -7.60
CA ASP A 29 16.75 10.97 -7.57
C ASP A 29 16.03 9.65 -7.35
N LEU A 30 16.46 8.58 -8.04
CA LEU A 30 15.97 7.22 -7.81
C LEU A 30 16.26 6.75 -6.38
N ALA A 31 17.45 7.01 -5.85
CA ALA A 31 17.79 6.68 -4.47
C ALA A 31 16.91 7.44 -3.46
N ARG A 32 16.64 8.73 -3.71
CA ARG A 32 15.74 9.54 -2.85
C ARG A 32 14.31 9.05 -2.88
N GLU A 33 13.80 8.72 -4.06
CA GLU A 33 12.46 8.14 -4.23
C GLU A 33 12.36 6.80 -3.50
N TRP A 34 13.34 5.91 -3.68
CA TRP A 34 13.42 4.62 -2.98
C TRP A 34 13.46 4.77 -1.45
N ILE A 35 14.28 5.68 -0.94
CA ILE A 35 14.37 5.97 0.50
C ILE A 35 13.01 6.47 1.01
N GLN A 36 12.37 7.39 0.28
CA GLN A 36 11.07 7.93 0.67
C GLN A 36 9.98 6.85 0.67
N THR A 37 9.97 5.97 -0.32
CA THR A 37 9.03 4.84 -0.40
C THR A 37 9.25 3.88 0.77
N THR A 38 10.49 3.51 1.06
CA THR A 38 10.84 2.60 2.17
C THR A 38 10.42 3.17 3.53
N GLN A 39 10.61 4.48 3.73
CA GLN A 39 10.19 5.18 4.94
C GLN A 39 8.66 5.17 5.09
N ILE A 40 7.91 5.42 4.02
CA ILE A 40 6.45 5.37 4.05
C ILE A 40 5.95 3.96 4.34
N MET A 41 6.50 2.94 3.68
CA MET A 41 6.15 1.53 3.93
C MET A 41 6.40 1.16 5.39
N GLY A 42 7.58 1.47 5.93
CA GLY A 42 7.91 1.18 7.33
C GLY A 42 6.96 1.86 8.32
N SER A 43 6.61 3.14 8.11
CA SER A 43 5.63 3.84 8.95
C SER A 43 4.22 3.23 8.84
N ILE A 44 3.83 2.77 7.64
CA ILE A 44 2.55 2.08 7.44
C ILE A 44 2.52 0.77 8.23
N GLN A 45 3.57 -0.05 8.11
CA GLN A 45 3.67 -1.32 8.83
C GLN A 45 3.65 -1.11 10.35
N LEU A 46 4.39 -0.12 10.86
CA LEU A 46 4.37 0.26 12.28
C LEU A 46 2.96 0.67 12.75
N GLY A 47 2.26 1.47 11.93
CA GLY A 47 0.88 1.87 12.20
C GLY A 47 -0.10 0.71 12.23
N ILE A 48 0.00 -0.23 11.28
CA ILE A 48 -0.83 -1.44 11.22
C ILE A 48 -0.54 -2.34 12.43
N GLN A 49 0.74 -2.55 12.75
CA GLN A 49 1.17 -3.36 13.88
C GLN A 49 0.57 -2.85 15.19
N HIS A 50 0.65 -1.54 15.44
CA HIS A 50 0.05 -0.91 16.61
C HIS A 50 -1.48 -1.02 16.62
N ALA A 51 -2.11 -0.69 15.49
CA ALA A 51 -3.57 -0.65 15.37
C ALA A 51 -4.22 -2.02 15.55
N VAL A 52 -3.62 -3.07 15.00
CA VAL A 52 -4.13 -4.45 15.13
C VAL A 52 -3.69 -5.08 16.45
N GLY A 53 -2.43 -4.89 16.86
CA GLY A 53 -1.92 -5.42 18.13
C GLY A 53 -2.67 -4.84 19.34
N GLY A 54 -2.99 -3.55 19.32
CA GLY A 54 -3.79 -2.91 20.36
C GLY A 54 -5.24 -3.44 20.42
N LEU A 55 -5.75 -3.97 19.31
CA LEU A 55 -7.11 -4.51 19.24
C LEU A 55 -7.25 -5.87 19.94
N ALA A 56 -6.16 -6.63 20.06
CA ALA A 56 -6.14 -7.91 20.79
C ALA A 56 -6.45 -7.73 22.29
N SER A 57 -6.18 -6.55 22.85
CA SER A 57 -6.54 -6.21 24.23
C SER A 57 -8.03 -5.90 24.43
N LYS A 58 -8.77 -5.62 23.35
CA LYS A 58 -10.20 -5.27 23.42
C LYS A 58 -11.05 -6.54 23.41
N PRO A 59 -12.03 -6.68 24.31
CA PRO A 59 -12.85 -7.88 24.37
C PRO A 59 -13.58 -8.13 23.05
N GLU A 60 -13.80 -9.40 22.76
CA GLU A 60 -14.73 -9.81 21.71
C GLU A 60 -16.15 -9.42 22.10
N ARG A 61 -16.87 -8.87 21.11
CA ARG A 61 -18.26 -8.45 21.25
C ARG A 61 -18.89 -8.38 19.86
N ASP A 62 -20.21 -8.40 19.84
CA ASP A 62 -20.99 -8.23 18.62
C ASP A 62 -20.70 -6.89 17.93
N LEU A 63 -20.79 -6.92 16.60
CA LEU A 63 -20.60 -5.77 15.74
C LEU A 63 -21.86 -4.90 15.74
N LEU A 64 -21.70 -3.63 16.09
CA LEU A 64 -22.78 -2.64 16.13
C LEU A 64 -22.69 -1.68 14.94
N MET A 65 -23.81 -1.07 14.55
CA MET A 65 -23.85 -0.15 13.41
C MET A 65 -22.88 1.03 13.55
N GLN A 66 -22.68 1.51 14.79
CA GLN A 66 -21.73 2.60 15.08
C GLN A 66 -20.27 2.24 14.81
N ASP A 67 -19.92 0.95 14.84
CA ASP A 67 -18.55 0.48 14.66
C ASP A 67 -18.06 0.73 13.23
N PHE A 68 -18.95 0.73 12.24
CA PHE A 68 -18.61 1.02 10.84
C PHE A 68 -18.14 2.47 10.63
N MET A 69 -18.58 3.40 11.47
CA MET A 69 -18.21 4.82 11.38
C MET A 69 -17.06 5.22 12.30
N THR A 70 -16.63 4.32 13.19
CA THR A 70 -15.56 4.61 14.15
C THR A 70 -14.22 4.82 13.45
N VAL A 71 -13.46 5.83 13.88
CA VAL A 71 -12.09 6.09 13.41
C VAL A 71 -11.19 6.35 14.60
N GLU A 72 -10.21 5.47 14.80
CA GLU A 72 -9.19 5.63 15.84
C GLU A 72 -7.97 6.34 15.23
N THR A 73 -7.45 7.36 15.91
CA THR A 73 -6.27 8.11 15.45
C THR A 73 -5.16 8.01 16.48
N THR A 74 -3.98 7.58 16.03
CA THR A 74 -2.77 7.44 16.86
C THR A 74 -1.67 8.35 16.33
N ASN A 75 -0.95 9.02 17.23
CA ASN A 75 0.23 9.82 16.89
C ASN A 75 1.51 9.01 17.11
N PHE A 76 2.43 9.09 16.17
CA PHE A 76 3.73 8.43 16.19
C PHE A 76 4.82 9.52 16.10
N PRO A 77 5.21 10.12 17.25
CA PRO A 77 6.38 10.99 17.33
C PRO A 77 7.66 10.16 17.23
N SER A 78 8.73 10.73 16.66
CA SER A 78 9.99 9.99 16.42
C SER A 78 10.65 9.53 17.72
N GLU A 79 10.54 10.34 18.77
CA GLU A 79 11.05 10.01 20.12
C GLU A 79 10.17 8.99 20.87
N GLY A 80 9.03 8.60 20.31
CA GLY A 80 8.06 7.72 20.95
C GLY A 80 7.19 8.42 22.00
N SER A 81 6.31 7.63 22.63
CA SER A 81 5.39 8.08 23.67
C SER A 81 5.06 6.93 24.64
N ASN A 82 4.21 7.19 25.63
CA ASN A 82 3.70 6.15 26.52
C ASN A 82 2.86 5.08 25.79
N HIS A 83 2.42 5.34 24.55
CA HIS A 83 1.53 4.47 23.79
C HIS A 83 2.12 3.97 22.47
N THR A 84 3.22 4.57 22.00
CA THR A 84 3.84 4.26 20.71
C THR A 84 5.36 4.21 20.87
N PRO A 85 6.05 3.23 20.26
CA PRO A 85 7.50 3.11 20.38
C PRO A 85 8.23 4.25 19.65
N ALA A 86 9.45 4.56 20.09
CA ALA A 86 10.36 5.42 19.34
C ALA A 86 10.75 4.78 18.00
N HIS A 87 10.99 5.61 16.98
CA HIS A 87 11.30 5.14 15.63
C HIS A 87 12.10 6.15 14.82
N HIS A 88 12.78 5.66 13.77
CA HIS A 88 13.60 6.50 12.88
C HIS A 88 12.83 7.19 11.75
N PHE A 89 11.54 6.90 11.59
CA PHE A 89 10.71 7.55 10.58
C PHE A 89 10.33 8.98 10.97
N SER A 90 9.96 9.80 9.99
CA SER A 90 9.34 11.10 10.25
C SER A 90 8.06 10.95 11.09
N GLU A 91 7.79 11.93 11.95
CA GLU A 91 6.56 11.94 12.76
C GLU A 91 5.32 11.84 11.88
N PHE A 92 4.38 10.99 12.30
CA PHE A 92 3.17 10.74 11.53
C PHE A 92 1.95 10.50 12.42
N LYS A 93 0.78 10.63 11.80
CA LYS A 93 -0.49 10.21 12.37
C LYS A 93 -1.02 9.03 11.58
N PHE A 94 -1.54 8.04 12.29
CA PHE A 94 -2.15 6.87 11.70
C PHE A 94 -3.61 6.82 12.09
N LYS A 95 -4.50 6.72 11.10
CA LYS A 95 -5.94 6.51 11.32
C LYS A 95 -6.31 5.08 10.97
N ASN A 96 -7.01 4.42 11.88
CA ASN A 96 -7.59 3.10 11.70
C ASN A 96 -9.12 3.22 11.64
N TYR A 97 -9.70 2.91 10.48
CA TYR A 97 -11.14 3.05 10.23
C TYR A 97 -11.84 1.73 10.56
N ALA A 98 -12.99 1.82 11.21
CA ALA A 98 -13.87 0.71 11.58
C ALA A 98 -13.13 -0.52 12.17
N PRO A 99 -12.26 -0.34 13.19
CA PRO A 99 -11.37 -1.41 13.69
C PRO A 99 -12.10 -2.71 14.05
N ILE A 100 -13.24 -2.59 14.72
CA ILE A 100 -14.05 -3.74 15.15
C ILE A 100 -14.68 -4.45 13.94
N ALA A 101 -15.13 -3.70 12.92
CA ALA A 101 -15.67 -4.29 11.70
C ALA A 101 -14.60 -5.08 10.93
N PHE A 102 -13.39 -4.53 10.79
CA PHE A 102 -12.30 -5.23 10.11
C PHE A 102 -11.69 -6.38 10.93
N ARG A 103 -11.80 -6.36 12.26
CA ARG A 103 -11.59 -7.58 13.07
C ARG A 103 -12.60 -8.66 12.68
N TYR A 104 -13.90 -8.34 12.76
CA TYR A 104 -14.96 -9.27 12.38
C TYR A 104 -14.79 -9.83 10.97
N PHE A 105 -14.44 -9.00 9.98
CA PHE A 105 -14.22 -9.48 8.61
C PHE A 105 -13.02 -10.42 8.51
N ARG A 106 -11.91 -10.13 9.19
CA ARG A 106 -10.74 -11.04 9.24
C ARG A 106 -11.13 -12.37 9.87
N ASP A 107 -11.86 -12.35 10.99
CA ASP A 107 -12.33 -13.55 11.68
C ASP A 107 -13.24 -14.40 10.77
N LEU A 108 -14.17 -13.76 10.03
CA LEU A 108 -15.06 -14.43 9.08
C LEU A 108 -14.29 -15.13 7.95
N PHE A 109 -13.15 -14.57 7.55
CA PHE A 109 -12.27 -15.16 6.54
C PHE A 109 -11.18 -16.07 7.12
N GLY A 110 -11.22 -16.36 8.42
CA GLY A 110 -10.28 -17.26 9.10
C GLY A 110 -8.87 -16.69 9.27
N ILE A 111 -8.72 -15.37 9.26
CA ILE A 111 -7.42 -14.69 9.38
C ILE A 111 -7.17 -14.34 10.83
N GLN A 112 -6.26 -15.06 11.48
CA GLN A 112 -5.86 -14.75 12.85
C GLN A 112 -5.09 -13.44 12.93
N PRO A 113 -5.22 -12.67 14.04
CA PRO A 113 -4.50 -11.41 14.21
C PRO A 113 -2.97 -11.57 14.08
N ASP A 114 -2.41 -12.63 14.66
CA ASP A 114 -0.97 -12.88 14.66
C ASP A 114 -0.46 -13.21 13.25
N ASP A 115 -1.18 -14.06 12.50
CA ASP A 115 -0.85 -14.38 11.11
C ASP A 115 -0.92 -13.14 10.21
N PHE A 116 -1.95 -12.31 10.41
CA PHE A 116 -2.08 -11.05 9.69
C PHE A 116 -0.92 -10.10 9.98
N LEU A 117 -0.52 -9.97 11.25
CA LEU A 117 0.61 -9.13 11.66
C LEU A 117 1.94 -9.67 11.15
N MET A 118 2.14 -10.98 11.20
CA MET A 118 3.33 -11.63 10.65
C MET A 118 3.45 -11.35 9.16
N SER A 119 2.39 -11.59 8.38
CA SER A 119 2.39 -11.32 6.95
C SER A 119 2.62 -9.84 6.61
N MET A 120 1.92 -8.93 7.32
CA MET A 120 1.90 -7.50 6.99
C MET A 120 3.11 -6.74 7.50
N CYS A 121 3.78 -7.18 8.58
CA CYS A 121 4.73 -6.37 9.32
C CYS A 121 6.10 -7.02 9.57
N SER A 122 6.27 -8.33 9.36
CA SER A 122 7.55 -9.02 9.67
C SER A 122 8.63 -8.83 8.61
N ALA A 123 8.26 -8.49 7.38
CA ALA A 123 9.17 -8.28 6.25
C ALA A 123 8.76 -7.03 5.45
N PRO A 124 9.70 -6.38 4.74
CA PRO A 124 9.38 -5.23 3.87
C PRO A 124 8.33 -5.59 2.81
N LEU A 125 7.41 -4.68 2.54
CA LEU A 125 6.42 -4.86 1.47
C LEU A 125 7.06 -4.70 0.09
N ARG A 126 6.59 -5.49 -0.88
CA ARG A 126 7.00 -5.39 -2.29
C ARG A 126 6.05 -4.47 -3.05
N GLU A 127 6.56 -3.37 -3.62
CA GLU A 127 5.77 -2.52 -4.50
C GLU A 127 5.55 -3.17 -5.86
N LEU A 128 4.31 -3.21 -6.32
CA LEU A 128 3.95 -3.69 -7.65
C LEU A 128 3.84 -2.52 -8.61
N SER A 129 4.70 -2.52 -9.62
CA SER A 129 4.72 -1.53 -10.71
C SER A 129 3.58 -1.78 -11.70
N ASN A 130 2.33 -1.57 -11.27
CA ASN A 130 1.15 -1.64 -12.13
C ASN A 130 0.33 -0.36 -11.95
N PRO A 131 0.65 0.72 -12.68
CA PRO A 131 -0.23 1.88 -12.73
C PRO A 131 -1.49 1.45 -13.49
N GLY A 132 -2.46 0.90 -12.78
CA GLY A 132 -3.83 0.85 -13.28
C GLY A 132 -4.29 2.27 -13.66
N ALA A 133 -5.37 2.39 -14.42
CA ALA A 133 -5.88 3.69 -14.86
C ALA A 133 -6.13 4.70 -13.71
N SER A 134 -6.26 4.23 -12.47
CA SER A 134 -6.43 5.03 -11.26
C SER A 134 -5.15 5.66 -10.70
N GLY A 135 -3.96 5.26 -11.17
CA GLY A 135 -2.68 5.71 -10.60
C GLY A 135 -2.44 5.23 -9.16
N SER A 136 -3.12 4.16 -8.73
CA SER A 136 -2.97 3.58 -7.40
C SER A 136 -1.71 2.74 -7.31
N ILE A 137 -0.96 2.88 -6.22
CA ILE A 137 0.15 2.02 -5.84
C ILE A 137 -0.41 0.78 -5.15
N PHE A 138 0.23 -0.36 -5.43
CA PHE A 138 -0.06 -1.63 -4.79
C PHE A 138 1.19 -2.13 -4.09
N TYR A 139 1.05 -2.56 -2.85
CA TYR A 139 2.06 -3.26 -2.10
C TYR A 139 1.60 -4.70 -1.86
N LEU A 140 2.55 -5.61 -1.82
CA LEU A 140 2.33 -7.04 -1.67
C LEU A 140 3.17 -7.53 -0.50
N THR A 141 2.59 -8.39 0.34
CA THR A 141 3.33 -9.03 1.43
C THR A 141 4.37 -10.01 0.90
N GLU A 142 5.36 -10.33 1.72
CA GLU A 142 6.46 -11.22 1.31
C GLU A 142 5.96 -12.65 1.06
N ASP A 143 5.02 -13.12 1.89
CA ASP A 143 4.34 -14.40 1.74
C ASP A 143 3.28 -14.42 0.63
N ASP A 144 3.04 -13.28 -0.04
CA ASP A 144 2.15 -13.14 -1.19
C ASP A 144 0.65 -13.35 -0.87
N GLU A 145 0.26 -13.32 0.41
CA GLU A 145 -1.11 -13.52 0.89
C GLU A 145 -1.98 -12.25 0.80
N PHE A 146 -1.40 -11.07 1.07
CA PHE A 146 -2.14 -9.82 1.16
C PHE A 146 -1.62 -8.74 0.22
N ILE A 147 -2.55 -7.93 -0.26
CA ILE A 147 -2.30 -6.72 -1.04
C ILE A 147 -2.73 -5.50 -0.24
N ILE A 148 -1.90 -4.46 -0.22
CA ILE A 148 -2.27 -3.13 0.23
C ILE A 148 -2.38 -2.21 -0.97
N LYS A 149 -3.58 -1.69 -1.21
CA LYS A 149 -3.84 -0.76 -2.31
C LYS A 149 -3.98 0.67 -1.77
N THR A 150 -3.29 1.64 -2.38
CA THR A 150 -3.59 3.05 -2.13
C THR A 150 -4.89 3.45 -2.79
N VAL A 151 -5.75 4.17 -2.06
CA VAL A 151 -7.04 4.64 -2.57
C VAL A 151 -7.15 6.15 -2.46
N GLN A 152 -7.94 6.75 -3.35
CA GLN A 152 -8.26 8.17 -3.28
C GLN A 152 -9.16 8.48 -2.08
N HIS A 153 -9.26 9.75 -1.71
CA HIS A 153 -10.10 10.17 -0.59
C HIS A 153 -11.56 9.70 -0.71
N LYS A 154 -12.16 9.93 -1.89
CA LYS A 154 -13.56 9.56 -2.16
C LYS A 154 -13.77 8.05 -2.14
N GLU A 155 -12.80 7.27 -2.62
CA GLU A 155 -12.85 5.81 -2.58
C GLU A 155 -12.81 5.28 -1.15
N GLY A 156 -11.95 5.87 -0.29
CA GLY A 156 -11.90 5.50 1.13
C GLY A 156 -13.19 5.86 1.89
N GLU A 157 -13.76 7.03 1.64
CA GLU A 157 -15.06 7.42 2.22
C GLU A 157 -16.19 6.52 1.75
N PHE A 158 -16.22 6.21 0.45
CA PHE A 158 -17.20 5.29 -0.12
C PHE A 158 -17.06 3.89 0.46
N LEU A 159 -15.84 3.38 0.64
CA LEU A 159 -15.65 2.07 1.27
C LEU A 159 -16.19 2.05 2.70
N GLN A 160 -16.00 3.13 3.47
CA GLN A 160 -16.54 3.23 4.83
C GLN A 160 -18.07 3.20 4.85
N THR A 161 -18.73 3.90 3.92
CA THR A 161 -20.21 3.89 3.82
C THR A 161 -20.75 2.57 3.28
N LEU A 162 -19.93 1.81 2.55
CA LEU A 162 -20.26 0.48 2.01
C LEU A 162 -20.24 -0.62 3.09
N LEU A 163 -19.49 -0.45 4.19
CA LEU A 163 -19.24 -1.52 5.17
C LEU A 163 -20.52 -2.20 5.73
N PRO A 164 -21.61 -1.49 6.06
CA PRO A 164 -22.84 -2.15 6.52
C PRO A 164 -23.45 -3.07 5.45
N GLY A 165 -23.49 -2.63 4.19
CA GLY A 165 -23.98 -3.44 3.08
C GLY A 165 -23.05 -4.61 2.76
N TYR A 166 -21.74 -4.38 2.88
CA TYR A 166 -20.74 -5.44 2.74
C TYR A 166 -20.92 -6.53 3.81
N TYR A 167 -21.10 -6.15 5.08
CA TYR A 167 -21.43 -7.06 6.18
C TYR A 167 -22.69 -7.90 5.88
N MET A 168 -23.77 -7.28 5.38
CA MET A 168 -24.98 -8.02 5.01
C MET A 168 -24.70 -9.04 3.90
N ASN A 169 -23.99 -8.65 2.83
CA ASN A 169 -23.64 -9.56 1.74
C ASN A 169 -22.76 -10.72 2.22
N LEU A 170 -21.80 -10.47 3.11
CA LEU A 170 -20.93 -11.53 3.63
C LEU A 170 -21.72 -12.60 4.40
N ASN A 171 -22.72 -12.18 5.18
CA ASN A 171 -23.56 -13.10 5.94
C ASN A 171 -24.61 -13.83 5.08
N GLN A 172 -25.07 -13.20 3.99
CA GLN A 172 -26.11 -13.77 3.12
C GLN A 172 -25.55 -14.57 1.94
N ASN A 173 -24.33 -14.27 1.49
CA ASN A 173 -23.67 -14.91 0.36
C ASN A 173 -22.22 -15.29 0.70
N PRO A 174 -22.01 -16.44 1.37
CA PRO A 174 -20.68 -16.91 1.77
C PRO A 174 -19.71 -17.16 0.59
N ARG A 175 -20.22 -17.28 -0.65
CA ARG A 175 -19.43 -17.49 -1.87
C ARG A 175 -19.31 -16.23 -2.74
N THR A 176 -19.44 -15.06 -2.13
CA THR A 176 -19.30 -13.79 -2.82
C THR A 176 -17.93 -13.66 -3.53
N LEU A 177 -17.93 -13.04 -4.70
CA LEU A 177 -16.72 -12.72 -5.47
C LEU A 177 -16.21 -11.30 -5.19
N LEU A 178 -16.85 -10.57 -4.28
CA LEU A 178 -16.39 -9.24 -3.88
C LEU A 178 -14.99 -9.34 -3.25
N PRO A 179 -14.16 -8.28 -3.35
CA PRO A 179 -12.88 -8.23 -2.66
C PRO A 179 -13.05 -8.51 -1.16
N LYS A 180 -12.09 -9.23 -0.58
CA LYS A 180 -12.05 -9.47 0.87
C LYS A 180 -11.26 -8.36 1.52
N PHE A 181 -11.93 -7.44 2.20
CA PHE A 181 -11.29 -6.28 2.84
C PHE A 181 -10.92 -6.59 4.29
N PHE A 182 -9.66 -6.32 4.66
CA PHE A 182 -9.09 -6.67 5.97
C PHE A 182 -8.65 -5.46 6.79
N GLY A 183 -8.65 -4.27 6.20
CA GLY A 183 -8.38 -3.03 6.89
C GLY A 183 -8.50 -1.81 5.99
N LEU A 184 -8.90 -0.68 6.57
CA LEU A 184 -8.87 0.63 5.95
C LEU A 184 -8.09 1.58 6.86
N TYR A 185 -7.02 2.16 6.31
CA TYR A 185 -6.09 2.98 7.07
C TYR A 185 -5.81 4.31 6.38
N CYS A 186 -5.33 5.29 7.14
CA CYS A 186 -4.75 6.51 6.58
C CYS A 186 -3.47 6.88 7.32
N TYR A 187 -2.37 6.86 6.57
CA TYR A 187 -1.09 7.42 6.99
C TYR A 187 -1.06 8.91 6.64
N ARG A 188 -0.72 9.76 7.62
CA ARG A 188 -0.55 11.20 7.43
C ARG A 188 0.79 11.66 7.98
N CYS A 189 1.63 12.19 7.12
CA CYS A 189 2.89 12.85 7.50
C CYS A 189 2.97 14.18 6.76
N ASN A 190 3.17 15.26 7.50
CA ASN A 190 3.13 16.63 6.97
C ASN A 190 1.81 16.90 6.20
N SER A 191 1.91 17.33 4.93
CA SER A 191 0.79 17.55 4.02
C SER A 191 0.38 16.31 3.22
N LYS A 192 1.11 15.18 3.33
CA LYS A 192 0.82 13.95 2.60
C LYS A 192 -0.19 13.11 3.38
N ASN A 193 -1.25 12.67 2.69
CA ASN A 193 -2.27 11.78 3.22
C ASN A 193 -2.40 10.57 2.28
N VAL A 194 -2.00 9.39 2.76
CA VAL A 194 -2.05 8.14 2.01
C VAL A 194 -3.11 7.24 2.64
N ARG A 195 -4.19 6.98 1.90
CA ARG A 195 -5.25 6.04 2.34
C ARG A 195 -4.99 4.68 1.73
N LEU A 196 -5.19 3.64 2.52
CA LEU A 196 -4.73 2.29 2.23
C LEU A 196 -5.86 1.31 2.55
N VAL A 197 -6.06 0.35 1.65
CA VAL A 197 -6.97 -0.77 1.86
C VAL A 197 -6.15 -2.05 1.83
N ALA A 198 -6.19 -2.80 2.93
CA ALA A 198 -5.66 -4.16 2.98
C ALA A 198 -6.72 -5.15 2.47
N MET A 199 -6.32 -6.04 1.58
CA MET A 199 -7.21 -7.02 0.95
C MET A 199 -6.48 -8.29 0.54
N ASN A 200 -7.22 -9.35 0.21
CA ASN A 200 -6.63 -10.61 -0.24
C ASN A 200 -5.90 -10.47 -1.58
N ASN A 201 -4.80 -11.20 -1.74
CA ASN A 201 -4.24 -11.47 -3.06
C ASN A 201 -5.11 -12.52 -3.77
N LEU A 202 -5.71 -12.17 -4.91
CA LEU A 202 -6.49 -13.13 -5.70
C LEU A 202 -5.61 -14.03 -6.57
N LEU A 203 -4.38 -13.60 -6.87
CA LEU A 203 -3.51 -14.22 -7.86
C LEU A 203 -2.14 -14.53 -7.23
N PRO A 204 -2.08 -15.50 -6.29
CA PRO A 204 -0.83 -15.87 -5.65
C PRO A 204 0.15 -16.48 -6.66
N SER A 205 1.39 -16.01 -6.59
CA SER A 205 2.61 -16.41 -7.29
C SER A 205 2.94 -17.89 -7.12
N ALA A 206 2.48 -18.51 -6.03
CA ALA A 206 2.57 -19.95 -5.82
C ALA A 206 1.90 -20.76 -6.95
N VAL A 207 0.91 -20.17 -7.63
CA VAL A 207 0.25 -20.77 -8.79
C VAL A 207 0.76 -20.12 -10.07
N LYS A 208 1.30 -20.93 -10.99
CA LYS A 208 1.72 -20.44 -12.31
C LYS A 208 0.50 -20.05 -13.15
N LEU A 209 0.28 -18.75 -13.30
CA LEU A 209 -0.78 -18.19 -14.14
C LEU A 209 -0.28 -17.99 -15.58
N HIS A 210 -0.80 -18.80 -16.50
CA HIS A 210 -0.45 -18.71 -17.93
C HIS A 210 -1.09 -17.51 -18.63
N GLN A 211 -2.27 -17.09 -18.17
CA GLN A 211 -3.05 -16.00 -18.75
C GLN A 211 -3.75 -15.23 -17.64
N LYS A 212 -3.85 -13.91 -17.80
CA LYS A 212 -4.56 -13.00 -16.88
C LYS A 212 -5.47 -12.09 -17.69
N TYR A 213 -6.71 -11.89 -17.23
CA TYR A 213 -7.72 -11.09 -17.90
C TYR A 213 -8.38 -10.12 -16.91
N ASP A 214 -8.55 -8.85 -17.29
CA ASP A 214 -9.41 -7.89 -16.58
C ASP A 214 -10.67 -7.61 -17.41
N LEU A 215 -11.75 -8.32 -17.08
CA LEU A 215 -13.01 -8.29 -17.82
C LEU A 215 -13.97 -7.29 -17.18
N LYS A 216 -14.52 -6.36 -17.98
CA LYS A 216 -15.50 -5.36 -17.52
C LYS A 216 -16.74 -5.22 -18.42
N GLY A 217 -16.93 -6.11 -19.39
CA GLY A 217 -18.12 -6.15 -20.27
C GLY A 217 -18.26 -5.03 -21.33
N SER A 218 -17.51 -3.92 -21.23
CA SER A 218 -17.49 -2.88 -22.28
C SER A 218 -16.47 -3.18 -23.39
N THR A 219 -16.49 -2.45 -24.52
CA THR A 219 -15.55 -2.63 -25.64
C THR A 219 -14.52 -1.50 -25.80
N TYR A 220 -14.85 -0.29 -25.35
CA TYR A 220 -13.98 0.89 -25.47
C TYR A 220 -12.75 0.78 -24.53
N LYS A 221 -11.54 1.01 -25.08
CA LYS A 221 -10.24 0.95 -24.37
C LYS A 221 -10.02 -0.33 -23.55
N ARG A 222 -10.34 -1.50 -24.13
CA ARG A 222 -10.19 -2.85 -23.54
C ARG A 222 -9.07 -3.70 -24.13
N LYS A 223 -8.07 -3.08 -24.73
CA LYS A 223 -6.88 -3.76 -25.25
C LYS A 223 -5.67 -3.35 -24.42
N VAL A 224 -4.74 -4.28 -24.22
CA VAL A 224 -3.47 -3.98 -23.55
C VAL A 224 -2.63 -3.09 -24.46
N THR A 225 -2.09 -2.01 -23.92
CA THR A 225 -1.07 -1.21 -24.59
C THR A 225 0.26 -1.92 -24.38
N PHE A 226 0.75 -2.63 -25.40
CA PHE A 226 2.12 -3.13 -25.40
C PHE A 226 3.05 -1.95 -25.68
N PHE A 227 3.82 -1.50 -24.69
CA PHE A 227 5.06 -0.77 -24.97
C PHE A 227 6.16 -1.83 -25.10
N CYS A 228 6.59 -2.11 -26.33
CA CYS A 228 7.90 -2.72 -26.54
C CYS A 228 8.95 -1.68 -26.13
N ASN A 229 9.84 -2.05 -25.20
CA ASN A 229 11.16 -1.45 -25.11
C ASN A 229 12.08 -2.10 -26.14
#